data_AF-A0A1C0B733-F1
#
_entry.id   AF-A0A1C0B733-F1
#
_cell.length_a   1.000
_cell.length_b   1.000
_cell.length_c   1.000
_cell.angle_alpha   90.00
_cell.angle_beta   90.00
_cell.angle_gamma   90.00
#
_symmetry.space_group_name_H-M   'P 1'
#
loop_
_entity.id
_entity.type
_entity.pdbx_description
1 polymer ?
#
loop_
_entity_poly.entity_id
_entity_poly.type
_entity_poly.pdbx_seq_one_letter_code
_entity_poly.pdbx_strand_id
1 'polypeptide(L)'
;MPQIRNTKVENIYHSIKSSKNFSLDDFKIEFPDDGNVLVKIILRASNKYSFSIEENNINILSSFGSIMSNQEPEKVYQTIEKPGHNKNIEIHNHENLDSCINKIASWLYNLDEDLKNEFTFDDISDIEEFEEKLNKEFPDENEKFTQDEKEKLVAKISELQERIEKLEQDNNTQKQIELLERSRNELEKYPKKAWWLKFYNRFNSLNKGLGLLNDIGDNAMKLLEKFGA
;
A
#
# COMPACT_ATOMS: atom_id res chain seq x y z
N MET A 1 35.84 -3.22 14.48
CA MET A 1 36.09 -1.85 14.01
C MET A 1 35.40 -1.69 12.68
N PRO A 2 34.63 -0.60 12.45
CA PRO A 2 33.86 -0.44 11.23
C PRO A 2 34.77 -0.49 10.00
N GLN A 3 34.36 -1.25 8.98
CA GLN A 3 35.15 -1.41 7.74
C GLN A 3 35.21 -0.14 6.87
N ILE A 4 34.41 0.87 7.21
CA ILE A 4 34.37 2.16 6.51
C ILE A 4 35.04 3.26 7.31
N ARG A 5 35.71 4.17 6.59
CA ARG A 5 36.39 5.34 7.17
C ARG A 5 35.39 6.22 7.92
N ASN A 6 35.82 6.80 9.05
CA ASN A 6 35.00 7.73 9.85
C ASN A 6 34.42 8.89 9.03
N THR A 7 35.13 9.38 8.01
CA THR A 7 34.61 10.42 7.10
C THR A 7 33.39 9.96 6.29
N LYS A 8 33.32 8.68 5.94
CA LYS A 8 32.15 8.10 5.25
C LYS A 8 31.00 7.86 6.22
N VAL A 9 31.31 7.45 7.44
CA VAL A 9 30.35 7.36 8.54
C VAL A 9 29.68 8.72 8.76
N GLU A 10 30.47 9.79 8.90
CA GLU A 10 29.97 11.16 9.04
C GLU A 10 29.07 11.58 7.88
N ASN A 11 29.45 11.25 6.63
CA ASN A 11 28.62 11.54 5.46
C ASN A 11 27.26 10.83 5.51
N ILE A 12 27.22 9.57 5.94
CA ILE A 12 25.98 8.80 6.11
C ILE A 12 25.07 9.49 7.13
N TYR A 13 25.62 9.84 8.31
CA TYR A 13 24.88 10.58 9.33
C TYR A 13 24.38 11.93 8.82
N HIS A 14 25.20 12.65 8.04
CA HIS A 14 24.83 13.93 7.45
C HIS A 14 23.68 13.79 6.45
N SER A 15 23.72 12.77 5.57
CA SER A 15 22.65 12.50 4.60
C SER A 15 21.31 12.28 5.29
N ILE A 16 21.27 11.51 6.38
CA ILE A 16 20.02 11.29 7.14
C ILE A 16 19.60 12.58 7.85
N LYS A 17 20.53 13.27 8.52
CA LYS A 17 20.24 14.52 9.24
C LYS A 17 19.73 15.65 8.32
N SER A 18 20.12 15.62 7.06
CA SER A 18 19.66 16.58 6.04
C SER A 18 18.23 16.33 5.55
N SER A 19 17.64 15.18 5.92
CA SER A 19 16.25 14.86 5.60
C SER A 19 15.30 15.86 6.24
N LYS A 20 14.23 16.20 5.51
CA LYS A 20 13.14 17.03 6.04
C LYS A 20 12.11 16.24 6.84
N ASN A 21 12.00 14.94 6.57
CA ASN A 21 10.91 14.10 7.06
C ASN A 21 11.34 13.18 8.20
N PHE A 22 12.64 12.92 8.35
CA PHE A 22 13.17 12.00 9.35
C PHE A 22 14.34 12.60 10.12
N SER A 23 14.48 12.18 11.36
CA SER A 23 15.60 12.45 12.25
C SER A 23 16.55 11.25 12.34
N LEU A 24 17.73 11.45 12.92
CA LEU A 24 18.67 10.34 13.18
C LEU A 24 18.10 9.32 14.17
N ASP A 25 17.28 9.76 15.12
CA ASP A 25 16.73 8.92 16.17
C ASP A 25 15.67 7.95 15.64
N ASP A 26 15.06 8.24 14.48
CA ASP A 26 14.13 7.35 13.80
C ASP A 26 14.80 6.07 13.30
N PHE A 27 16.14 6.04 13.24
CA PHE A 27 16.89 4.93 12.68
C PHE A 27 17.80 4.23 13.71
N LYS A 28 17.98 2.93 13.48
CA LYS A 28 19.07 2.15 14.02
C LYS A 28 20.12 1.99 12.91
N ILE A 29 21.30 2.57 13.11
CA ILE A 29 22.39 2.53 12.15
C ILE A 29 23.47 1.61 12.70
N GLU A 30 23.82 0.58 11.95
CA GLU A 30 24.79 -0.44 12.29
C GLU A 30 25.94 -0.43 11.28
N PHE A 31 27.16 -0.56 11.77
CA PHE A 31 28.37 -0.70 10.97
C PHE A 31 29.01 -2.05 11.33
N PRO A 32 28.65 -3.14 10.64
CA PRO A 32 29.20 -4.45 10.92
C PRO A 32 30.72 -4.46 10.78
N ASP A 33 31.37 -5.20 11.68
CA ASP A 33 32.83 -5.33 11.70
C ASP A 33 33.34 -6.38 10.70
N ASP A 34 32.49 -7.35 10.34
CA ASP A 34 32.80 -8.49 9.49
C ASP A 34 31.72 -8.73 8.43
N GLY A 35 32.12 -9.31 7.30
CA GLY A 35 31.25 -9.63 6.16
C GLY A 35 31.28 -8.56 5.06
N ASN A 36 30.30 -8.65 4.18
CA ASN A 36 30.20 -7.79 2.99
C ASN A 36 29.41 -6.50 3.24
N VAL A 37 28.75 -6.37 4.39
CA VAL A 37 27.88 -5.23 4.70
C VAL A 37 28.68 -4.11 5.34
N LEU A 38 28.74 -2.96 4.68
CA LEU A 38 29.47 -1.78 5.16
C LEU A 38 28.64 -0.93 6.12
N VAL A 39 27.34 -0.78 5.82
CA VAL A 39 26.39 -0.07 6.69
C VAL A 39 25.00 -0.67 6.51
N LYS A 40 24.24 -0.68 7.61
CA LYS A 40 22.83 -1.00 7.62
C LYS A 40 22.06 0.05 8.40
N ILE A 41 21.10 0.69 7.74
CA ILE A 41 20.17 1.67 8.32
C ILE A 41 18.81 1.00 8.39
N ILE A 42 18.20 0.97 9.56
CA ILE A 42 16.91 0.30 9.79
C ILE A 42 15.97 1.30 10.46
N LEU A 43 14.73 1.43 9.97
CA LEU A 43 13.74 2.25 10.65
C LEU A 43 13.37 1.60 11.99
N ARG A 44 13.41 2.35 13.09
CA ARG A 44 13.09 1.82 14.42
C ARG A 44 11.62 1.44 14.57
N ALA A 45 10.74 2.22 13.96
CA ALA A 45 9.30 1.97 14.00
C ALA A 45 8.91 0.65 13.30
N SER A 46 9.68 0.23 12.30
CA SER A 46 9.45 -1.06 11.63
C SER A 46 10.72 -1.59 10.96
N ASN A 47 11.13 -2.79 11.34
CA ASN A 47 12.31 -3.46 10.79
C ASN A 47 12.12 -3.95 9.33
N LYS A 48 10.90 -3.83 8.76
CA LYS A 48 10.63 -4.12 7.35
C LYS A 48 11.33 -3.13 6.42
N TYR A 49 11.59 -1.91 6.91
CA TYR A 49 12.26 -0.86 6.17
C TYR A 49 13.73 -0.78 6.53
N SER A 50 14.58 -0.85 5.52
CA SER A 50 16.02 -0.84 5.68
C SER A 50 16.75 -0.41 4.43
N PHE A 51 17.92 0.17 4.61
CA PHE A 51 18.88 0.45 3.57
C PHE A 51 20.22 -0.16 3.95
N SER A 52 20.86 -0.94 3.07
CA SER A 52 22.24 -1.40 3.27
C SER A 52 23.14 -0.99 2.12
N ILE A 53 24.42 -0.79 2.43
CA ILE A 53 25.50 -0.71 1.45
C ILE A 53 26.39 -1.92 1.68
N GLU A 54 26.69 -2.65 0.60
CA GLU A 54 27.42 -3.91 0.64
C GLU A 54 28.50 -3.93 -0.45
N GLU A 55 29.64 -4.59 -0.17
CA GLU A 55 30.63 -4.96 -1.18
C GLU A 55 30.28 -6.35 -1.73
N ASN A 56 29.99 -6.43 -3.03
CA ASN A 56 29.65 -7.68 -3.67
C ASN A 56 30.65 -8.02 -4.78
N ASN A 57 30.81 -9.30 -5.05
CA ASN A 57 31.65 -9.81 -6.13
C ASN A 57 30.75 -10.21 -7.29
N ILE A 58 30.78 -9.47 -8.39
CA ILE A 58 30.00 -9.84 -9.58
C ILE A 58 30.93 -10.57 -10.57
N ASN A 59 30.53 -11.77 -10.96
CA ASN A 59 31.05 -12.40 -12.16
C ASN A 59 30.34 -11.78 -13.36
N ILE A 60 31.00 -10.85 -14.05
CA ILE A 60 30.48 -10.29 -15.30
C ILE A 60 30.52 -11.39 -16.35
N LEU A 61 29.46 -12.18 -16.46
CA LEU A 61 29.18 -13.00 -17.63
C LEU A 61 28.70 -12.02 -18.71
N SER A 62 29.65 -11.41 -19.42
CA SER A 62 29.34 -10.53 -20.54
C SER A 62 28.60 -11.33 -21.60
N SER A 63 27.30 -11.06 -21.73
CA SER A 63 26.58 -11.15 -23.00
C SER A 63 27.45 -10.55 -24.10
N PHE A 64 27.48 -11.21 -25.26
CA PHE A 64 28.37 -11.03 -26.42
C PHE A 64 29.62 -11.91 -26.39
N GLY A 65 29.55 -12.98 -27.20
CA GLY A 65 30.55 -14.03 -27.28
C GLY A 65 31.96 -13.51 -27.58
N SER A 66 32.86 -13.70 -26.62
CA SER A 66 34.28 -13.87 -26.86
C SER A 66 34.90 -14.58 -25.66
N ILE A 67 35.38 -15.81 -25.92
CA ILE A 67 36.63 -16.41 -25.45
C ILE A 67 36.99 -16.27 -23.95
N MET A 68 37.11 -17.44 -23.31
CA MET A 68 37.84 -17.71 -22.07
C MET A 68 38.79 -16.59 -21.60
N SER A 69 38.40 -15.90 -20.53
CA SER A 69 39.37 -15.23 -19.65
C SER A 69 39.03 -15.57 -18.20
N ASN A 70 40.04 -16.02 -17.44
CA ASN A 70 40.01 -16.06 -15.99
C ASN A 70 39.94 -14.61 -15.47
N GLN A 71 38.76 -13.98 -15.54
CA GLN A 71 38.56 -12.69 -14.90
C GLN A 71 38.29 -12.93 -13.41
N GLU A 72 39.15 -12.35 -12.57
CA GLU A 72 38.87 -12.27 -11.15
C GLU A 72 37.55 -11.53 -10.93
N PRO A 73 36.73 -11.96 -9.95
CA PRO A 73 35.47 -11.29 -9.65
C PRO A 73 35.73 -9.81 -9.36
N GLU A 74 35.02 -8.93 -10.07
CA GLU A 74 35.14 -7.50 -9.83
C GLU A 74 34.33 -7.14 -8.57
N LYS A 75 35.01 -6.52 -7.60
CA LYS A 75 34.37 -5.97 -6.41
C LYS A 75 33.56 -4.73 -6.81
N VAL A 76 32.25 -4.78 -6.57
CA VAL A 76 31.34 -3.66 -6.79
C VAL A 76 30.70 -3.24 -5.48
N TYR A 77 30.36 -1.96 -5.37
CA TYR A 77 29.52 -1.48 -4.28
C TYR A 77 28.05 -1.62 -4.68
N GLN A 78 27.22 -2.07 -3.75
CA GLN A 78 25.81 -2.32 -3.98
C GLN A 78 24.96 -1.69 -2.89
N THR A 79 23.84 -1.06 -3.25
CA THR A 79 22.80 -0.66 -2.30
C THR A 79 21.66 -1.67 -2.34
N ILE A 80 21.11 -2.00 -1.17
CA ILE A 80 19.85 -2.73 -1.03
C ILE A 80 18.86 -1.82 -0.32
N GLU A 81 17.77 -1.48 -1.01
CA GLU A 81 16.84 -0.42 -0.64
C GLU A 81 15.46 -1.02 -0.34
N LYS A 82 14.94 -0.82 0.87
CA LYS A 82 13.61 -1.24 1.33
C LYS A 82 12.91 -0.08 2.05
N PRO A 83 11.93 0.60 1.47
CA PRO A 83 11.38 0.37 0.12
C PRO A 83 12.37 0.81 -0.97
N GLY A 84 12.25 0.22 -2.16
CA GLY A 84 12.89 0.75 -3.37
C GLY A 84 12.02 1.81 -4.04
N HIS A 85 12.41 2.28 -5.23
CA HIS A 85 11.64 3.29 -5.97
C HIS A 85 10.41 2.71 -6.67
N ASN A 86 10.55 1.57 -7.37
CA ASN A 86 9.45 0.89 -8.06
C ASN A 86 9.11 -0.48 -7.47
N LYS A 87 10.03 -1.07 -6.71
CA LYS A 87 9.85 -2.38 -6.05
C LYS A 87 10.02 -2.26 -4.55
N ASN A 88 9.37 -3.14 -3.80
CA ASN A 88 9.53 -3.22 -2.34
C ASN A 88 10.99 -3.45 -1.90
N ILE A 89 11.79 -4.08 -2.77
CA ILE A 89 13.22 -4.26 -2.61
C ILE A 89 13.89 -3.92 -3.94
N GLU A 90 14.78 -2.94 -3.95
CA GLU A 90 15.64 -2.64 -5.10
C GLU A 90 17.11 -2.80 -4.75
N ILE A 91 17.87 -3.26 -5.74
CA ILE A 91 19.30 -3.52 -5.61
C ILE A 91 20.00 -2.78 -6.74
N HIS A 92 20.92 -1.87 -6.40
CA HIS A 92 21.65 -1.08 -7.38
C HIS A 92 23.15 -1.25 -7.19
N ASN A 93 23.88 -1.43 -8.29
CA ASN A 93 25.34 -1.43 -8.28
C ASN A 93 25.86 -0.02 -8.56
N HIS A 94 26.97 0.34 -7.91
CA HIS A 94 27.56 1.66 -7.95
C HIS A 94 29.07 1.58 -8.15
N GLU A 95 29.62 2.60 -8.81
CA GLU A 95 31.06 2.72 -9.06
C GLU A 95 31.86 2.93 -7.78
N ASN A 96 31.27 3.56 -6.77
CA ASN A 96 31.96 3.90 -5.52
C ASN A 96 30.98 4.07 -4.35
N LEU A 97 31.55 4.10 -3.14
CA LEU A 97 30.80 4.26 -1.89
C LEU A 97 30.09 5.61 -1.78
N ASP A 98 30.63 6.69 -2.35
CA ASP A 98 29.97 8.01 -2.33
C ASP A 98 28.66 8.00 -3.11
N SER A 99 28.63 7.34 -4.27
CA SER A 99 27.41 7.11 -5.05
C SER A 99 26.37 6.33 -4.25
N CYS A 100 26.79 5.36 -3.44
CA CYS A 100 25.88 4.62 -2.55
C CYS A 100 25.31 5.53 -1.45
N ILE A 101 26.15 6.35 -0.81
CA ILE A 101 25.72 7.29 0.24
C ILE A 101 24.70 8.31 -0.32
N ASN A 102 24.91 8.78 -1.55
CA ASN A 102 23.97 9.71 -2.21
C ASN A 102 22.57 9.11 -2.41
N LYS A 103 22.43 7.77 -2.45
CA LYS A 103 21.12 7.11 -2.54
C LYS A 103 20.29 7.17 -1.27
N ILE A 104 20.91 7.44 -0.11
CA ILE A 104 20.18 7.55 1.16
C ILE A 104 19.07 8.62 1.07
N ALA A 105 19.35 9.77 0.44
CA ALA A 105 18.36 10.83 0.31
C ALA A 105 17.13 10.40 -0.52
N SER A 106 17.36 9.72 -1.64
CA SER A 106 16.28 9.17 -2.47
C SER A 106 15.52 8.06 -1.75
N TRP A 107 16.22 7.19 -1.03
CA TRP A 107 15.59 6.14 -0.23
C TRP A 107 14.70 6.71 0.87
N LEU A 108 15.14 7.77 1.58
CA LEU A 108 14.33 8.45 2.59
C LEU A 108 13.06 9.08 1.98
N TYR A 109 13.13 9.60 0.75
CA TYR A 109 11.94 10.07 0.04
C TYR A 109 10.97 8.92 -0.24
N ASN A 110 11.46 7.80 -0.78
CA ASN A 110 10.62 6.62 -1.04
C ASN A 110 10.03 6.04 0.26
N LEU A 111 10.78 6.06 1.36
CA LEU A 111 10.29 5.60 2.67
C LEU A 111 9.13 6.45 3.19
N ASP A 112 9.22 7.78 3.06
CA ASP A 112 8.14 8.69 3.44
C ASP A 112 6.88 8.44 2.61
N GLU A 113 7.04 8.29 1.30
CA GLU A 113 5.92 7.96 0.40
C GLU A 113 5.31 6.59 0.71
N ASP A 114 6.11 5.56 0.98
CA ASP A 114 5.62 4.21 1.32
C ASP A 114 4.89 4.18 2.67
N LEU A 115 5.39 4.89 3.67
CA LEU A 115 4.74 5.03 4.98
C LEU A 115 3.39 5.76 4.88
N LYS A 116 3.27 6.75 3.99
CA LYS A 116 2.01 7.48 3.76
C LYS A 116 1.01 6.67 2.95
N ASN A 117 1.50 5.81 2.06
CA ASN A 117 0.69 5.02 1.15
C ASN A 117 0.62 3.55 1.58
N GLU A 118 0.75 3.24 2.87
CA GLU A 118 0.66 1.87 3.39
C GLU A 118 -0.74 1.32 3.09
N PHE A 119 -0.82 0.61 1.95
CA PHE A 119 -2.02 -0.05 1.48
C PHE A 119 -2.27 -1.25 2.40
N THR A 120 -3.30 -1.17 3.22
CA THR A 120 -3.68 -2.23 4.14
C THR A 120 -4.40 -3.35 3.38
N PHE A 121 -3.76 -4.53 3.29
CA PHE A 121 -4.36 -5.74 2.70
C PHE A 121 -5.61 -6.23 3.46
N ASP A 122 -5.83 -5.76 4.69
CA ASP A 122 -7.08 -5.96 5.42
C ASP A 122 -8.29 -5.50 4.58
N ASP A 123 -8.11 -4.51 3.70
CA ASP A 123 -9.14 -4.00 2.80
C ASP A 123 -9.55 -4.97 1.69
N ILE A 124 -8.69 -5.91 1.31
CA ILE A 124 -8.95 -6.88 0.24
C ILE A 124 -9.67 -8.11 0.78
N SER A 125 -9.34 -8.56 2.00
CA SER A 125 -9.92 -9.80 2.57
C SER A 125 -11.44 -9.74 2.74
N ASP A 126 -11.98 -8.59 3.18
CA ASP A 126 -13.42 -8.37 3.29
C ASP A 126 -14.12 -8.37 1.92
N ILE A 127 -13.43 -7.89 0.88
CA ILE A 127 -13.95 -7.82 -0.49
C ILE A 127 -13.98 -9.20 -1.13
N GLU A 128 -12.92 -10.00 -0.95
CA GLU A 128 -12.87 -11.38 -1.47
C GLU A 128 -13.96 -12.25 -0.83
N GLU A 129 -14.16 -12.15 0.49
CA GLU A 129 -15.25 -12.87 1.18
C GLU A 129 -16.64 -12.44 0.67
N PHE A 130 -16.83 -11.13 0.44
CA PHE A 130 -18.09 -10.61 -0.10
C PHE A 130 -18.33 -11.04 -1.55
N GLU A 131 -17.29 -11.04 -2.38
CA GLU A 131 -17.35 -11.52 -3.77
C GLU A 131 -17.71 -13.02 -3.82
N GLU A 132 -17.13 -13.84 -2.95
CA GLU A 132 -17.49 -15.26 -2.84
C GLU A 132 -18.97 -15.46 -2.43
N LYS A 133 -19.48 -14.65 -1.50
CA LYS A 133 -20.91 -14.68 -1.12
C LYS A 133 -21.80 -14.28 -2.30
N LEU A 134 -21.46 -13.21 -3.01
CA LEU A 134 -22.20 -12.78 -4.21
C LEU A 134 -22.19 -13.84 -5.32
N ASN A 135 -21.06 -14.53 -5.53
CA ASN A 135 -20.95 -15.62 -6.51
C ASN A 135 -21.87 -16.81 -6.18
N LYS A 136 -22.12 -17.07 -4.90
CA LYS A 136 -23.04 -18.14 -4.45
C LYS A 136 -24.50 -17.74 -4.61
N GLU A 137 -24.85 -16.50 -4.26
CA GLU A 137 -26.23 -15.99 -4.30
C GLU A 137 -26.69 -15.62 -5.71
N PHE A 138 -25.81 -15.04 -6.54
CA PHE A 138 -26.09 -14.61 -7.91
C PHE A 138 -25.17 -15.34 -8.90
N PRO A 139 -25.41 -16.63 -9.18
CA PRO A 139 -24.60 -17.39 -10.12
C PRO A 139 -24.72 -16.87 -11.56
N ASP A 140 -25.83 -16.21 -11.92
CA ASP A 140 -25.99 -15.53 -13.20
C ASP A 140 -25.51 -14.08 -13.11
N GLU A 141 -24.43 -13.78 -13.83
CA GLU A 141 -23.81 -12.46 -13.86
C GLU A 141 -24.67 -11.39 -14.53
N ASN A 142 -25.68 -11.80 -15.29
CA ASN A 142 -26.59 -10.92 -16.02
C ASN A 142 -27.96 -10.78 -15.35
N GLU A 143 -28.17 -11.44 -14.21
CA GLU A 143 -29.43 -11.36 -13.47
C GLU A 143 -29.72 -9.90 -13.10
N LYS A 144 -30.90 -9.40 -13.46
CA LYS A 144 -31.34 -8.03 -13.14
C LYS A 144 -32.31 -8.04 -11.98
N PHE A 145 -32.35 -6.95 -11.23
CA PHE A 145 -33.39 -6.74 -10.22
C PHE A 145 -34.78 -6.75 -10.85
N THR A 146 -35.67 -7.53 -10.24
CA THR A 146 -37.11 -7.45 -10.48
C THR A 146 -37.65 -6.12 -9.96
N GLN A 147 -38.86 -5.75 -10.39
CA GLN A 147 -39.48 -4.50 -9.96
C GLN A 147 -39.71 -4.46 -8.43
N ASP A 148 -40.14 -5.57 -7.85
CA ASP A 148 -40.33 -5.71 -6.39
C ASP A 148 -39.00 -5.54 -5.62
N GLU A 149 -37.92 -6.16 -6.09
CA GLU A 149 -36.60 -6.01 -5.47
C GLU A 149 -36.08 -4.57 -5.54
N LYS A 150 -36.32 -3.89 -6.67
CA LYS A 150 -35.96 -2.47 -6.81
C LYS A 150 -36.73 -1.63 -5.82
N GLU A 151 -38.03 -1.83 -5.68
CA GLU A 151 -38.87 -1.07 -4.74
C GLU A 151 -38.42 -1.28 -3.29
N LYS A 152 -38.12 -2.52 -2.90
CA LYS A 152 -37.55 -2.85 -1.57
C LYS A 152 -36.19 -2.20 -1.33
N LEU A 153 -35.29 -2.23 -2.33
CA LEU A 153 -33.97 -1.62 -2.24
C LEU A 153 -34.05 -0.09 -2.18
N VAL A 154 -34.91 0.52 -2.99
CA VAL A 154 -35.16 1.96 -2.97
C VAL A 154 -35.68 2.40 -1.59
N ALA A 155 -36.62 1.64 -1.00
CA ALA A 155 -37.16 1.96 0.31
C ALA A 155 -36.07 1.93 1.39
N LYS A 156 -35.23 0.88 1.39
CA LYS A 156 -34.14 0.76 2.37
C LYS A 156 -32.99 1.74 2.14
N ILE A 157 -32.67 2.07 0.89
CA ILE A 157 -31.71 3.16 0.58
C ILE A 157 -32.24 4.48 1.12
N SER A 158 -33.53 4.78 0.92
CA SER A 158 -34.17 6.00 1.44
C SER A 158 -34.14 6.04 2.97
N GLU A 159 -34.41 4.91 3.64
CA GLU A 159 -34.31 4.82 5.11
C GLU A 159 -32.88 5.09 5.61
N LEU A 160 -31.87 4.56 4.92
CA LEU A 160 -30.47 4.81 5.24
C LEU A 160 -30.10 6.29 5.02
N GLN A 161 -30.57 6.90 3.93
CA GLN A 161 -30.40 8.33 3.68
C GLN A 161 -30.98 9.17 4.83
N GLU A 162 -32.22 8.92 5.23
CA GLU A 162 -32.86 9.64 6.34
C GLU A 162 -32.11 9.48 7.67
N ARG A 163 -31.51 8.30 7.91
CA ARG A 163 -30.70 8.08 9.12
C ARG A 163 -29.40 8.89 9.06
N ILE A 164 -28.74 8.94 7.91
CA ILE A 164 -27.51 9.71 7.70
C ILE A 164 -27.80 11.21 7.81
N GLU A 165 -28.90 11.69 7.25
CA GLU A 165 -29.33 13.09 7.35
C GLU A 165 -29.59 13.55 8.80
N LYS A 166 -29.96 12.63 9.70
CA LYS A 166 -30.19 12.91 11.13
C LYS A 166 -28.89 12.97 11.94
N LEU A 167 -27.75 12.60 11.37
CA LEU A 167 -26.43 12.75 11.99
C LEU A 167 -25.91 14.17 11.77
N GLU A 168 -24.80 14.53 12.42
CA GLU A 168 -24.18 15.83 12.24
C GLU A 168 -23.89 16.10 10.75
N GLN A 169 -24.38 17.22 10.23
CA GLN A 169 -24.20 17.61 8.83
C GLN A 169 -22.78 18.13 8.61
N ASP A 170 -21.89 17.24 8.23
CA ASP A 170 -20.56 17.57 7.74
C ASP A 170 -20.42 17.19 6.24
N ASN A 171 -19.25 17.48 5.67
CA ASN A 171 -18.93 17.12 4.28
C ASN A 171 -18.98 15.59 4.05
N ASN A 172 -18.92 14.78 5.10
CA ASN A 172 -18.89 13.33 5.02
C ASN A 172 -20.30 12.77 4.88
N THR A 173 -21.24 13.31 5.66
CA THR A 173 -22.68 13.08 5.53
C THR A 173 -23.16 13.36 4.10
N GLN A 174 -22.70 14.47 3.49
CA GLN A 174 -23.05 14.81 2.11
C GLN A 174 -22.54 13.77 1.10
N LYS A 175 -21.29 13.33 1.22
CA LYS A 175 -20.70 12.30 0.32
C LYS A 175 -21.41 10.95 0.44
N GLN A 176 -21.87 10.58 1.64
CA GLN A 176 -22.63 9.34 1.83
C GLN A 176 -24.00 9.42 1.18
N ILE A 177 -24.70 10.54 1.31
CA ILE A 177 -26.00 10.78 0.66
C ILE A 177 -25.85 10.69 -0.88
N GLU A 178 -24.84 11.36 -1.45
CA GLU A 178 -24.55 11.30 -2.88
C GLU A 178 -24.26 9.87 -3.38
N LEU A 179 -23.54 9.06 -2.60
CA LEU A 179 -23.31 7.65 -2.93
C LEU A 179 -24.62 6.87 -2.98
N LEU A 180 -25.50 7.07 -1.98
CA LEU A 180 -26.78 6.38 -1.89
C LEU A 180 -27.71 6.76 -3.06
N GLU A 181 -27.78 8.05 -3.40
CA GLU A 181 -28.54 8.54 -4.57
C GLU A 181 -28.00 7.95 -5.87
N ARG A 182 -26.69 7.96 -6.04
CA ARG A 182 -26.04 7.39 -7.22
C ARG A 182 -26.32 5.90 -7.33
N SER A 183 -26.26 5.18 -6.22
CA SER A 183 -26.51 3.73 -6.18
C SER A 183 -27.96 3.40 -6.52
N ARG A 184 -28.91 4.20 -6.00
CA ARG A 184 -30.33 4.11 -6.35
C ARG A 184 -30.55 4.28 -7.85
N ASN A 185 -29.94 5.29 -8.47
CA ASN A 185 -30.04 5.56 -9.91
C ASN A 185 -29.37 4.49 -10.79
N GLU A 186 -28.51 3.65 -10.21
CA GLU A 186 -27.78 2.59 -10.90
C GLU A 186 -28.51 1.24 -10.88
N LEU A 187 -29.60 1.07 -10.08
CA LEU A 187 -30.38 -0.18 -9.96
C LEU A 187 -30.98 -0.67 -11.29
N GLU A 188 -31.23 0.24 -12.24
CA GLU A 188 -31.77 -0.11 -13.56
C GLU A 188 -30.68 -0.45 -14.58
N LYS A 189 -29.44 -0.05 -14.31
CA LYS A 189 -28.33 -0.07 -15.28
C LYS A 189 -27.45 -1.31 -15.13
N TYR A 190 -27.30 -1.81 -13.90
CA TYR A 190 -26.38 -2.90 -13.59
C TYR A 190 -27.13 -4.19 -13.23
N PRO A 191 -26.58 -5.37 -13.60
CA PRO A 191 -26.97 -6.64 -13.01
C PRO A 191 -26.77 -6.65 -11.49
N LYS A 192 -27.49 -7.54 -10.78
CA LYS A 192 -27.50 -7.65 -9.31
C LYS A 192 -26.09 -7.74 -8.75
N LYS A 193 -25.32 -8.72 -9.24
CA LYS A 193 -23.94 -8.99 -8.82
C LYS A 193 -23.04 -7.77 -8.96
N ALA A 194 -23.03 -7.13 -10.14
CA ALA A 194 -22.22 -5.95 -10.40
C ALA A 194 -22.65 -4.74 -9.57
N TRP A 195 -23.96 -4.56 -9.38
CA TRP A 195 -24.50 -3.47 -8.56
C TRP A 195 -24.07 -3.63 -7.11
N TRP A 196 -24.24 -4.82 -6.54
CA TRP A 196 -23.88 -5.14 -5.15
C TRP A 196 -22.40 -4.96 -4.87
N LEU A 197 -21.53 -5.48 -5.75
CA LEU A 197 -20.09 -5.33 -5.59
C LEU A 197 -19.66 -3.87 -5.67
N LYS A 198 -20.20 -3.11 -6.65
CA LYS A 198 -19.92 -1.67 -6.77
C LYS A 198 -20.47 -0.86 -5.59
N PHE A 199 -21.61 -1.25 -5.04
CA PHE A 199 -22.19 -0.60 -3.87
C PHE A 199 -21.30 -0.81 -2.66
N TYR A 200 -20.96 -2.08 -2.39
CA TYR A 200 -20.11 -2.48 -1.28
C TYR A 200 -18.75 -1.79 -1.30
N ASN A 201 -18.04 -1.83 -2.44
CA ASN A 201 -16.71 -1.24 -2.57
C ASN A 201 -16.74 0.28 -2.31
N ARG A 202 -17.73 0.98 -2.88
CA ARG A 202 -17.87 2.43 -2.67
C ARG A 202 -18.23 2.75 -1.22
N PHE A 203 -19.16 2.01 -0.63
CA PHE A 203 -19.62 2.25 0.73
C PHE A 203 -18.52 1.96 1.76
N ASN A 204 -17.80 0.85 1.60
CA ASN A 204 -16.67 0.48 2.45
C ASN A 204 -15.54 1.51 2.36
N SER A 205 -15.22 1.98 1.14
CA SER A 205 -14.19 3.01 0.94
C SER A 205 -14.52 4.35 1.64
N LEU A 206 -15.80 4.75 1.67
CA LEU A 206 -16.21 5.95 2.38
C LEU A 206 -16.19 5.73 3.90
N ASN A 207 -16.68 4.60 4.41
CA ASN A 207 -16.69 4.35 5.85
C ASN A 207 -15.28 4.26 6.45
N LYS A 208 -14.35 3.58 5.77
CA LYS A 208 -12.95 3.46 6.20
C LYS A 208 -12.22 4.81 6.23
N GLY A 209 -12.50 5.69 5.25
CA GLY A 209 -11.89 7.02 5.19
C GLY A 209 -12.43 8.04 6.21
N LEU A 210 -13.52 7.74 6.90
CA LEU A 210 -14.29 8.72 7.69
C LEU A 210 -14.31 8.46 9.20
N GLY A 211 -13.78 7.33 9.67
CA GLY A 211 -13.65 7.03 11.11
C GLY A 211 -14.96 7.08 11.90
N LEU A 212 -16.11 7.09 11.21
CA LEU A 212 -17.42 7.26 11.81
C LEU A 212 -18.38 6.21 11.24
N LEU A 213 -19.03 5.55 12.19
CA LEU A 213 -20.16 4.63 12.08
C LEU A 213 -19.83 3.16 11.80
N ASN A 214 -19.11 2.52 12.73
CA ASN A 214 -19.17 1.06 12.90
C ASN A 214 -20.64 0.57 12.96
N ASP A 215 -21.56 1.36 13.53
CA ASP A 215 -22.96 0.96 13.63
C ASP A 215 -23.76 1.10 12.31
N ILE A 216 -23.44 2.03 11.41
CA ILE A 216 -24.17 2.19 10.12
C ILE A 216 -23.51 1.36 9.03
N GLY A 217 -22.18 1.22 9.05
CA GLY A 217 -21.45 0.24 8.25
C GLY A 217 -21.97 -1.17 8.49
N ASP A 218 -22.02 -1.59 9.75
CA ASP A 218 -22.50 -2.91 10.14
C ASP A 218 -24.00 -3.08 9.96
N ASN A 219 -24.84 -2.05 10.20
CA ASN A 219 -26.28 -2.18 9.98
C ASN A 219 -26.67 -2.11 8.51
N ALA A 220 -25.98 -1.32 7.68
CA ALA A 220 -26.18 -1.36 6.24
C ALA A 220 -25.73 -2.72 5.71
N MET A 221 -24.55 -3.23 6.10
CA MET A 221 -24.12 -4.57 5.71
C MET A 221 -25.05 -5.66 6.24
N LYS A 222 -25.48 -5.65 7.50
CA LYS A 222 -26.46 -6.63 8.04
C LYS A 222 -27.85 -6.51 7.42
N LEU A 223 -28.28 -5.29 7.07
CA LEU A 223 -29.53 -5.09 6.32
C LEU A 223 -29.39 -5.74 4.96
N LEU A 224 -28.28 -5.49 4.27
CA LEU A 224 -27.95 -5.88 2.87
C LEU A 224 -27.54 -7.35 2.72
N GLU A 225 -26.94 -7.96 3.74
CA GLU A 225 -26.68 -9.40 3.90
C GLU A 225 -27.98 -10.22 3.96
N LYS A 226 -29.12 -9.56 4.20
CA LYS A 226 -30.43 -10.20 4.32
C LYS A 226 -31.28 -10.18 3.06
N PHE A 227 -30.74 -9.82 1.90
CA PHE A 227 -31.53 -9.69 0.68
C PHE A 227 -31.17 -10.78 -0.35
N GLY A 228 -32.07 -11.74 -0.64
CA GLY A 228 -33.51 -11.56 -0.77
C GLY A 228 -34.42 -12.17 0.30
N ALA A 229 -35.06 -11.31 1.10
CA ALA A 229 -36.44 -11.49 1.57
C ALA A 229 -37.24 -10.22 1.23
#